data_AF-A0AA91EW24-F1
#
_entry.id   AF-A0AA91EW24-F1
#
_cell.length_a   1.000
_cell.length_b   1.000
_cell.length_c   1.000
_cell.angle_alpha   90.00
_cell.angle_beta   90.00
_cell.angle_gamma   90.00
#
_symmetry.space_group_name_H-M   'P 1'
#
loop_
_entity.id
_entity.type
_entity.pdbx_description
1 polymer ?
#
loop_
_entity_poly.entity_id
_entity_poly.type
_entity_poly.pdbx_seq_one_letter_code
_entity_poly.pdbx_strand_id
1 'polypeptide(L)'
;MSVTIDPRRHDAVLLRLDDDADTEALTERLQRAGVRVAAAPPGGSDSASAELVAAAAGLAVRPGRCVVLTDSQSQVIAARSAGFALVIGVGCDGGDAVVADPSAVQVRTGDRPMSALPDAMTALNAGALRDLDHPAAFFDFDGTLSDIVDDPDAARPVAGAVEALAALAAQCPVAVLSGRDLADVRTRVGLDGIWYAGSHGFELIGPDGAHHQNDAAVDAVLVLAAAAGSLHEQLGAIPGIMVEHKRFAVAVHYRNAARDRVGEVLAAVRETGRRRGLRVTTGREVIELRPEIDWDKGRTLHWLLDRMTGVKTPLFLGDDITDEDAFDAVAELSGAGIVVRHNDDGDRATAARYGLDSPAQAAEFTARLAERLAAD
;
A
#
# COMPACT_ATOMS: atom_id res chain seq x y z
N MET A 1 -6.38 20.69 -7.03
CA MET A 1 -5.86 19.38 -7.47
C MET A 1 -7.05 18.47 -7.68
N SER A 2 -7.03 17.59 -8.68
CA SER A 2 -8.04 16.52 -8.77
C SER A 2 -7.73 15.49 -7.69
N VAL A 3 -8.75 15.08 -6.94
CA VAL A 3 -8.66 14.01 -5.94
C VAL A 3 -9.41 12.80 -6.46
N THR A 4 -8.84 11.61 -6.30
CA THR A 4 -9.42 10.37 -6.80
C THR A 4 -9.85 9.46 -5.65
N ILE A 5 -11.13 9.10 -5.64
CA ILE A 5 -11.64 8.02 -4.81
C ILE A 5 -11.36 6.70 -5.54
N ASP A 6 -10.40 5.97 -4.99
CA ASP A 6 -9.96 4.67 -5.48
C ASP A 6 -10.67 3.51 -4.73
N PRO A 7 -11.53 2.70 -5.38
CA PRO A 7 -12.21 1.56 -4.75
C PRO A 7 -11.28 0.51 -4.16
N ARG A 8 -10.01 0.46 -4.61
CA ARG A 8 -8.99 -0.41 -4.04
C ARG A 8 -8.65 0.02 -2.61
N ARG A 9 -8.73 1.32 -2.31
CA ARG A 9 -8.41 1.93 -1.00
C ARG A 9 -9.65 2.34 -0.19
N HIS A 10 -10.78 2.54 -0.86
CA HIS A 10 -11.98 3.15 -0.30
C HIS A 10 -13.23 2.31 -0.59
N ASP A 11 -13.82 1.72 0.47
CA ASP A 11 -15.01 0.88 0.35
C ASP A 11 -16.32 1.67 0.53
N ALA A 12 -16.23 2.90 1.07
CA ALA A 12 -17.39 3.76 1.29
C ALA A 12 -17.05 5.26 1.29
N VAL A 13 -18.06 6.08 1.02
CA VAL A 13 -18.02 7.54 1.17
C VAL A 13 -19.17 8.00 2.07
N LEU A 14 -18.84 8.80 3.08
CA LEU A 14 -19.79 9.62 3.83
C LEU A 14 -19.84 11.02 3.20
N LEU A 15 -21.01 11.38 2.67
CA LEU A 15 -21.25 12.64 1.98
C LEU A 15 -22.01 13.62 2.88
N ARG A 16 -21.50 14.84 3.02
CA ARG A 16 -22.27 15.95 3.58
C ARG A 16 -21.89 17.25 2.91
N LEU A 17 -22.79 17.73 2.08
CA LEU A 17 -22.66 19.00 1.38
C LEU A 17 -23.97 19.76 1.54
N ASP A 18 -23.93 21.07 1.42
CA ASP A 18 -25.11 21.94 1.37
C ASP A 18 -26.11 21.43 0.32
N ASP A 19 -27.41 21.61 0.57
CA ASP A 19 -28.50 21.03 -0.24
C ASP A 19 -28.48 21.46 -1.72
N ASP A 20 -27.75 22.54 -2.06
CA ASP A 20 -27.59 23.04 -3.44
C ASP A 20 -26.46 22.35 -4.22
N ALA A 21 -25.66 21.48 -3.59
CA ALA A 21 -24.57 20.76 -4.24
C ALA A 21 -25.10 19.53 -5.03
N ASP A 22 -24.89 19.52 -6.35
CA ASP A 22 -25.21 18.36 -7.18
C ASP A 22 -24.23 17.20 -6.91
N THR A 23 -24.69 16.24 -6.12
CA THR A 23 -23.93 15.04 -5.73
C THR A 23 -24.45 13.76 -6.40
N GLU A 24 -25.50 13.87 -7.22
CA GLU A 24 -26.17 12.70 -7.82
C GLU A 24 -25.22 11.99 -8.78
N ALA A 25 -24.62 12.75 -9.71
CA ALA A 25 -23.66 12.21 -10.67
C ALA A 25 -22.43 11.56 -10.01
N LEU A 26 -21.93 12.13 -8.91
CA LEU A 26 -20.82 11.55 -8.14
C LEU A 26 -21.26 10.26 -7.44
N THR A 27 -22.43 10.26 -6.81
CA THR A 27 -22.99 9.09 -6.11
C THR A 27 -23.17 7.92 -7.07
N GLU A 28 -23.72 8.15 -8.26
CA GLU A 28 -23.85 7.11 -9.27
C GLU A 28 -22.50 6.54 -9.71
N ARG A 29 -21.48 7.40 -9.91
CA ARG A 29 -20.12 6.96 -10.27
C ARG A 29 -19.51 6.09 -9.18
N LEU A 30 -19.66 6.47 -7.91
CA LEU A 30 -19.20 5.71 -6.76
C LEU A 30 -19.88 4.33 -6.68
N GLN A 31 -21.20 4.29 -6.82
CA GLN A 31 -21.97 3.03 -6.78
C GLN A 31 -21.60 2.10 -7.93
N ARG A 32 -21.42 2.62 -9.16
CA ARG A 32 -20.94 1.83 -10.30
C ARG A 32 -19.54 1.25 -10.07
N ALA A 33 -18.70 1.96 -9.31
CA ALA A 33 -17.37 1.50 -8.91
C ALA A 33 -17.39 0.58 -7.68
N GLY A 34 -18.57 0.20 -7.17
CA GLY A 34 -18.72 -0.68 -5.99
C GLY A 34 -18.50 0.02 -4.64
N VAL A 35 -18.38 1.35 -4.63
CA VAL A 35 -18.18 2.13 -3.40
C VAL A 35 -19.54 2.47 -2.79
N ARG A 36 -19.73 2.11 -1.51
CA ARG A 36 -20.95 2.42 -0.76
C ARG A 36 -21.04 3.91 -0.46
N VAL A 37 -22.24 4.46 -0.42
CA VAL A 37 -22.45 5.89 -0.14
C VAL A 37 -23.51 6.04 0.94
N ALA A 38 -23.26 6.91 1.93
CA ALA A 38 -24.26 7.33 2.91
C ALA A 38 -24.09 8.81 3.26
N ALA A 39 -25.13 9.42 3.84
CA ALA A 39 -25.05 10.75 4.38
C ALA A 39 -24.16 10.77 5.65
N ALA A 40 -23.29 11.77 5.77
CA ALA A 40 -22.58 12.03 7.01
C ALA A 40 -23.52 12.73 8.03
N PRO A 41 -23.32 12.51 9.34
CA PRO A 41 -24.16 13.08 10.39
C PRO A 41 -24.14 14.63 10.40
N PRO A 42 -25.06 15.32 11.11
CA PRO A 42 -25.13 16.78 11.27
C PRO A 42 -23.81 17.47 11.68
N GLY A 43 -22.96 16.81 12.47
CA GLY A 43 -21.75 17.43 13.04
C GLY A 43 -22.06 18.55 14.05
N GLY A 44 -21.01 19.23 14.52
CA GLY A 44 -21.13 20.35 15.48
C GLY A 44 -21.34 19.95 16.95
N SER A 45 -21.29 18.66 17.27
CA SER A 45 -21.28 18.12 18.62
C SER A 45 -19.85 17.78 19.07
N ASP A 46 -19.62 17.71 20.39
CA ASP A 46 -18.38 17.16 20.96
C ASP A 46 -18.15 15.69 20.57
N SER A 47 -19.20 15.01 20.07
CA SER A 47 -19.20 13.61 19.62
C SER A 47 -19.06 13.42 18.11
N ALA A 48 -18.78 14.46 17.32
CA ALA A 48 -18.75 14.39 15.86
C ALA A 48 -17.85 13.27 15.29
N SER A 49 -16.71 13.00 15.94
CA SER A 49 -15.82 11.89 15.54
C SER A 49 -16.49 10.52 15.72
N ALA A 50 -17.16 10.31 16.86
CA ALA A 50 -17.85 9.06 17.15
C ALA A 50 -19.08 8.84 16.25
N GLU A 51 -19.80 9.91 15.92
CA GLU A 51 -20.93 9.86 14.99
C GLU A 51 -20.50 9.47 13.58
N LEU A 52 -19.40 10.04 13.08
CA LEU A 52 -18.82 9.65 11.79
C LEU A 52 -18.41 8.18 11.78
N VAL A 53 -17.72 7.74 12.84
CA VAL A 53 -17.32 6.32 12.99
C VAL A 53 -18.54 5.40 13.01
N ALA A 54 -19.61 5.79 13.71
CA ALA A 54 -20.85 5.03 13.73
C ALA A 54 -21.54 4.99 12.35
N ALA A 55 -21.52 6.08 11.60
CA ALA A 55 -22.05 6.13 10.24
C ALA A 55 -21.28 5.19 9.29
N ALA A 56 -19.95 5.19 9.35
CA ALA A 56 -19.12 4.24 8.59
C ALA A 56 -19.40 2.78 9.01
N ALA A 57 -19.55 2.52 10.32
CA ALA A 57 -19.90 1.21 10.84
C ALA A 57 -21.29 0.74 10.36
N GLY A 58 -22.24 1.65 10.18
CA GLY A 58 -23.56 1.37 9.58
C GLY A 58 -23.47 0.90 8.13
N LEU A 59 -22.41 1.30 7.41
CA LEU A 59 -22.06 0.76 6.10
C LEU A 59 -21.21 -0.52 6.18
N ALA A 60 -20.92 -1.06 7.37
CA ALA A 60 -19.97 -2.13 7.60
C ALA A 60 -18.56 -1.81 7.04
N VAL A 61 -18.11 -0.56 7.20
CA VAL A 61 -16.79 -0.08 6.79
C VAL A 61 -16.05 0.53 7.97
N ARG A 62 -14.76 0.23 8.10
CA ARG A 62 -13.88 0.86 9.08
C ARG A 62 -13.43 2.25 8.60
N PRO A 63 -13.16 3.23 9.48
CA PRO A 63 -12.73 4.57 9.08
C PRO A 63 -11.55 4.57 8.09
N GLY A 64 -10.53 3.74 8.31
CA GLY A 64 -9.37 3.59 7.41
C GLY A 64 -9.66 3.01 6.02
N ARG A 65 -10.93 2.76 5.68
CA ARG A 65 -11.42 2.39 4.33
C ARG A 65 -12.57 3.28 3.86
N CYS A 66 -12.86 4.37 4.57
CA CYS A 66 -13.98 5.24 4.29
C CYS A 66 -13.50 6.66 4.01
N VAL A 67 -14.08 7.29 3.00
CA VAL A 67 -13.85 8.68 2.63
C VAL A 67 -14.90 9.54 3.33
N VAL A 68 -14.52 10.74 3.79
CA VAL A 68 -15.46 11.79 4.17
C VAL A 68 -15.33 12.93 3.18
N LEU A 69 -16.41 13.25 2.47
CA LEU A 69 -16.49 14.44 1.61
C LEU A 69 -17.43 15.44 2.27
N THR A 70 -16.89 16.59 2.66
CA THR A 70 -17.68 17.58 3.40
C THR A 70 -17.26 19.02 3.15
N ASP A 71 -18.21 19.95 3.25
CA ASP A 71 -17.99 21.40 3.28
C ASP A 71 -17.82 21.97 4.70
N SER A 72 -17.93 21.12 5.73
CA SER A 72 -17.86 21.54 7.13
C SER A 72 -16.47 21.33 7.72
N GLN A 73 -15.82 22.44 8.09
CA GLN A 73 -14.50 22.41 8.74
C GLN A 73 -14.49 21.59 10.05
N SER A 74 -15.60 21.61 10.81
CA SER A 74 -15.70 20.80 12.03
C SER A 74 -15.71 19.30 11.74
N GLN A 75 -16.33 18.89 10.63
CA GLN A 75 -16.32 17.49 10.20
C GLN A 75 -14.99 17.06 9.61
N VAL A 76 -14.30 17.95 8.90
CA VAL A 76 -12.93 17.70 8.45
C VAL A 76 -12.04 17.35 9.64
N ILE A 77 -12.07 18.17 10.70
CA ILE A 77 -11.29 17.93 11.92
C ILE A 77 -11.69 16.61 12.59
N ALA A 78 -13.00 16.35 12.72
CA ALA A 78 -13.50 15.12 13.33
C ALA A 78 -13.11 13.87 12.54
N ALA A 79 -13.25 13.89 11.21
CA ALA A 79 -12.91 12.78 10.33
C ALA A 79 -11.40 12.46 10.39
N ARG A 80 -10.54 13.49 10.35
CA ARG A 80 -9.08 13.29 10.50
C ARG A 80 -8.71 12.74 11.86
N SER A 81 -9.35 13.27 12.91
CA SER A 81 -9.15 12.80 14.29
C SER A 81 -9.62 11.35 14.47
N ALA A 82 -10.68 10.94 13.78
CA ALA A 82 -11.21 9.58 13.77
C ALA A 82 -10.40 8.61 12.88
N GLY A 83 -9.55 9.11 11.98
CA GLY A 83 -8.71 8.28 11.12
C GLY A 83 -9.42 7.73 9.90
N PHE A 84 -10.26 8.55 9.27
CA PHE A 84 -10.80 8.22 7.97
C PHE A 84 -9.70 8.12 6.92
N ALA A 85 -9.90 7.27 5.91
CA ALA A 85 -8.89 6.96 4.89
C ALA A 85 -8.49 8.19 4.06
N LEU A 86 -9.49 9.03 3.76
CA LEU A 86 -9.35 10.23 2.97
C LEU A 86 -10.42 11.23 3.40
N VAL A 87 -10.01 12.44 3.75
CA VAL A 87 -10.90 13.53 4.13
C VAL A 87 -10.79 14.64 3.09
N ILE A 88 -11.86 14.83 2.33
CA ILE A 88 -11.93 15.80 1.24
C ILE A 88 -12.81 16.97 1.68
N GLY A 89 -12.21 18.15 1.78
CA GLY A 89 -12.94 19.39 1.99
C GLY A 89 -13.48 19.94 0.66
N VAL A 90 -14.77 20.27 0.61
CA VAL A 90 -15.36 21.04 -0.51
C VAL A 90 -15.42 22.50 -0.08
N GLY A 91 -14.56 23.33 -0.66
CA GLY A 91 -14.44 24.75 -0.28
C GLY A 91 -13.90 25.00 1.14
N CYS A 92 -13.49 23.97 1.87
CA CYS A 92 -12.92 24.09 3.22
C CYS A 92 -11.56 23.39 3.34
N ASP A 93 -10.62 24.06 4.00
CA ASP A 93 -9.26 23.56 4.18
C ASP A 93 -9.12 22.64 5.41
N GLY A 94 -7.97 21.98 5.51
CA GLY A 94 -7.59 21.17 6.66
C GLY A 94 -7.87 19.67 6.51
N GLY A 95 -8.48 19.26 5.39
CA GLY A 95 -8.57 17.88 4.92
C GLY A 95 -7.25 17.37 4.34
N ASP A 96 -7.26 16.14 3.88
CA ASP A 96 -6.15 15.56 3.09
C ASP A 96 -6.16 16.09 1.65
N ALA A 97 -7.33 16.51 1.15
CA ALA A 97 -7.49 17.20 -0.11
C ALA A 97 -8.57 18.29 0.00
N VAL A 98 -8.48 19.28 -0.89
CA VAL A 98 -9.49 20.35 -1.03
C VAL A 98 -9.90 20.47 -2.49
N VAL A 99 -11.20 20.47 -2.73
CA VAL A 99 -11.80 20.69 -4.05
C VAL A 99 -12.75 21.88 -3.98
N ALA A 100 -12.89 22.59 -5.10
CA ALA A 100 -13.87 23.68 -5.18
C ALA A 100 -15.30 23.17 -5.32
N ASP A 101 -15.48 21.99 -5.93
CA ASP A 101 -16.77 21.42 -6.29
C ASP A 101 -16.70 19.88 -6.29
N PRO A 102 -17.77 19.15 -5.92
CA PRO A 102 -17.80 17.68 -5.90
C PRO A 102 -17.50 17.04 -7.26
N SER A 103 -17.81 17.71 -8.38
CA SER A 103 -17.51 17.21 -9.72
C SER A 103 -16.01 17.07 -10.01
N ALA A 104 -15.16 17.80 -9.28
CA ALA A 104 -13.71 17.67 -9.36
C ALA A 104 -13.18 16.37 -8.71
N VAL A 105 -14.03 15.66 -7.97
CA VAL A 105 -13.71 14.34 -7.42
C VAL A 105 -13.79 13.29 -8.54
N GLN A 106 -12.66 12.66 -8.78
CA GLN A 106 -12.53 11.54 -9.69
C GLN A 106 -12.87 10.24 -8.94
N VAL A 107 -13.37 9.25 -9.68
CA VAL A 107 -13.63 7.90 -9.17
C VAL A 107 -12.92 6.95 -10.09
N ARG A 108 -12.02 6.12 -9.54
CA ARG A 108 -11.31 5.11 -10.33
C ARG A 108 -12.29 4.03 -10.76
N THR A 109 -12.13 3.56 -12.00
CA THR A 109 -12.98 2.54 -12.63
C THR A 109 -12.13 1.64 -13.53
N GLY A 110 -12.60 0.43 -13.81
CA GLY A 110 -11.98 -0.49 -14.77
C GLY A 110 -11.21 -1.64 -14.12
N ASP A 111 -10.90 -1.52 -12.84
CA ASP A 111 -10.34 -2.62 -12.05
C ASP A 111 -11.37 -3.76 -11.91
N ARG A 112 -10.87 -4.98 -11.83
CA ARG A 112 -11.70 -6.18 -11.67
C ARG A 112 -11.47 -6.80 -10.30
N PRO A 113 -12.47 -7.47 -9.72
CA PRO A 113 -12.26 -8.26 -8.52
C PRO A 113 -11.20 -9.34 -8.79
N MET A 114 -10.34 -9.60 -7.80
CA MET A 114 -9.26 -10.59 -7.93
C MET A 114 -9.78 -11.94 -8.41
N SER A 115 -10.95 -12.39 -7.94
CA SER A 115 -11.59 -13.66 -8.32
C SER A 115 -11.90 -13.78 -9.81
N ALA A 116 -12.07 -12.67 -10.52
CA ALA A 116 -12.37 -12.64 -11.95
C ALA A 116 -11.11 -12.65 -12.83
N LEU A 117 -9.92 -12.57 -12.24
CA LEU A 117 -8.67 -12.59 -12.99
C LEU A 117 -8.33 -13.99 -13.52
N PRO A 118 -7.81 -14.09 -14.76
CA PRO A 118 -7.24 -15.33 -15.26
C PRO A 118 -6.03 -15.77 -14.44
N ASP A 119 -5.85 -17.08 -14.29
CA ASP A 119 -4.70 -17.68 -13.62
C ASP A 119 -3.41 -17.46 -14.44
N ALA A 120 -2.36 -16.98 -13.78
CA ALA A 120 -1.08 -16.67 -14.41
C ALA A 120 -0.33 -17.93 -14.87
N MET A 121 -0.45 -19.05 -14.16
CA MET A 121 0.20 -20.31 -14.54
C MET A 121 -0.41 -20.87 -15.83
N THR A 122 -1.73 -20.83 -15.94
CA THR A 122 -2.48 -21.18 -17.15
C THR A 122 -2.09 -20.26 -18.31
N ALA A 123 -1.98 -18.94 -18.06
CA ALA A 123 -1.56 -17.98 -19.06
C ALA A 123 -0.13 -18.22 -19.56
N LEU A 124 0.80 -18.56 -18.65
CA LEU A 124 2.17 -18.94 -18.98
C LEU A 124 2.17 -20.18 -19.88
N ASN A 125 1.50 -21.26 -19.48
CA ASN A 125 1.44 -22.52 -20.23
C ASN A 125 0.79 -22.36 -21.61
N ALA A 126 -0.23 -21.50 -21.74
CA ALA A 126 -0.89 -21.18 -23.00
C ALA A 126 -0.04 -20.27 -23.91
N GLY A 127 1.08 -19.73 -23.42
CA GLY A 127 1.90 -18.79 -24.16
C GLY A 127 1.30 -17.39 -24.26
N ALA A 128 0.32 -17.05 -23.42
CA ALA A 128 -0.24 -15.70 -23.35
C ALA A 128 0.73 -14.67 -22.75
N LEU A 129 1.81 -15.14 -22.11
CA LEU A 129 2.93 -14.32 -21.65
C LEU A 129 4.11 -14.28 -22.63
N ARG A 130 3.92 -14.67 -23.90
CA ARG A 130 4.96 -14.56 -24.96
C ARG A 130 5.39 -13.13 -25.23
N ASP A 131 4.53 -12.17 -24.93
CA ASP A 131 4.82 -10.75 -25.14
C ASP A 131 5.82 -10.20 -24.11
N LEU A 132 6.16 -11.00 -23.08
CA LEU A 132 7.28 -10.72 -22.16
C LEU A 132 8.62 -10.97 -22.87
N ASP A 133 8.90 -10.18 -23.90
CA ASP A 133 10.17 -10.15 -24.61
C ASP A 133 11.20 -9.41 -23.73
N HIS A 134 12.30 -10.05 -23.34
CA HIS A 134 13.29 -9.55 -22.36
C HIS A 134 12.68 -8.86 -21.12
N PRO A 135 12.04 -9.63 -20.21
CA PRO A 135 11.36 -9.04 -19.07
C PRO A 135 12.33 -8.51 -18.02
N ALA A 136 11.88 -7.58 -17.18
CA ALA A 136 12.43 -7.41 -15.83
C ALA A 136 11.38 -7.86 -14.83
N ALA A 137 11.77 -8.74 -13.90
CA ALA A 137 10.86 -9.32 -12.93
C ALA A 137 11.02 -8.68 -11.56
N PHE A 138 9.91 -8.22 -11.02
CA PHE A 138 9.80 -7.52 -9.75
C PHE A 138 8.89 -8.32 -8.82
N PHE A 139 9.28 -8.44 -7.57
CA PHE A 139 8.57 -9.23 -6.58
C PHE A 139 8.40 -8.41 -5.31
N ASP A 140 7.20 -8.38 -4.76
CA ASP A 140 7.06 -8.13 -3.33
C ASP A 140 7.63 -9.31 -2.52
N PHE A 141 7.94 -9.08 -1.25
CA PHE A 141 8.41 -10.11 -0.34
C PHE A 141 7.31 -10.75 0.51
N ASP A 142 6.63 -9.98 1.37
CA ASP A 142 5.72 -10.51 2.40
C ASP A 142 4.36 -10.80 1.78
N GLY A 143 3.91 -12.05 1.76
CA GLY A 143 2.68 -12.45 1.06
C GLY A 143 2.89 -12.82 -0.41
N THR A 144 4.08 -12.54 -0.98
CA THR A 144 4.41 -12.93 -2.36
C THR A 144 5.49 -14.01 -2.42
N LEU A 145 6.69 -13.72 -1.92
CA LEU A 145 7.80 -14.69 -1.84
C LEU A 145 7.81 -15.43 -0.51
N SER A 146 7.13 -14.90 0.50
CA SER A 146 6.99 -15.42 1.85
C SER A 146 5.52 -15.56 2.21
N ASP A 147 5.17 -16.55 3.04
CA ASP A 147 3.82 -16.62 3.60
C ASP A 147 3.56 -15.47 4.57
N ILE A 148 2.30 -15.01 4.65
CA ILE A 148 1.87 -14.07 5.68
C ILE A 148 1.93 -14.76 7.04
N VAL A 149 2.71 -14.20 7.95
CA VAL A 149 2.92 -14.73 9.31
C VAL A 149 2.54 -13.71 10.37
N ASP A 150 2.06 -14.19 11.52
CA ASP A 150 1.68 -13.31 12.64
C ASP A 150 2.87 -12.58 13.27
N ASP A 151 4.02 -13.26 13.31
CA ASP A 151 5.30 -12.73 13.76
C ASP A 151 6.15 -12.32 12.56
N PRO A 152 6.36 -11.01 12.31
CA PRO A 152 7.17 -10.53 11.19
C PRO A 152 8.60 -11.10 11.18
N ASP A 153 9.16 -11.48 12.33
CA ASP A 153 10.50 -12.04 12.44
C ASP A 153 10.57 -13.50 11.99
N ALA A 154 9.43 -14.18 11.89
CA ALA A 154 9.31 -15.54 11.39
C ALA A 154 9.21 -15.63 9.86
N ALA A 155 8.95 -14.52 9.15
CA ALA A 155 8.74 -14.53 7.70
C ALA A 155 9.99 -15.03 6.96
N ARG A 156 9.86 -16.09 6.15
CA ARG A 156 10.94 -16.68 5.34
C ARG A 156 10.42 -16.94 3.93
N PRO A 157 11.28 -16.91 2.90
CA PRO A 157 10.90 -17.35 1.57
C PRO A 157 10.25 -18.73 1.62
N VAL A 158 9.19 -18.94 0.85
CA VAL A 158 8.58 -20.27 0.71
C VAL A 158 9.54 -21.24 0.02
N ALA A 159 9.32 -22.54 0.22
CA ALA A 159 10.18 -23.56 -0.35
C ALA A 159 10.32 -23.41 -1.88
N GLY A 160 11.56 -23.36 -2.38
CA GLY A 160 11.86 -23.21 -3.81
C GLY A 160 11.89 -21.78 -4.32
N ALA A 161 11.46 -20.78 -3.52
CA ALA A 161 11.39 -19.39 -3.98
C ALA A 161 12.78 -18.81 -4.30
N VAL A 162 13.78 -19.04 -3.44
CA VAL A 162 15.14 -18.52 -3.63
C VAL A 162 15.81 -19.19 -4.84
N GLU A 163 15.62 -20.50 -5.00
CA GLU A 163 16.12 -21.25 -6.16
C GLU A 163 15.48 -20.77 -7.47
N ALA A 164 14.17 -20.51 -7.45
CA ALA A 164 13.43 -19.98 -8.59
C ALA A 164 13.89 -18.56 -8.96
N LEU A 165 14.09 -17.67 -7.96
CA LEU A 165 14.63 -16.34 -8.18
C LEU A 165 16.05 -16.40 -8.76
N ALA A 166 16.91 -17.29 -8.26
CA ALA A 166 18.26 -17.46 -8.77
C ALA A 166 18.25 -17.96 -10.23
N ALA A 167 17.38 -18.91 -10.55
CA ALA A 167 17.21 -19.39 -11.92
C ALA A 167 16.72 -18.29 -12.86
N LEU A 168 15.75 -17.46 -12.40
CA LEU A 168 15.22 -16.36 -13.18
C LEU A 168 16.26 -15.23 -13.35
N ALA A 169 17.03 -14.91 -12.32
CA ALA A 169 18.08 -13.90 -12.34
C ALA A 169 19.20 -14.22 -13.35
N ALA A 170 19.39 -15.50 -13.70
CA ALA A 170 20.29 -15.92 -14.76
C ALA A 170 19.77 -15.59 -16.17
N GLN A 171 18.46 -15.37 -16.32
CA GLN A 171 17.81 -15.08 -17.60
C GLN A 171 17.48 -13.60 -17.77
N CYS A 172 17.15 -12.90 -16.69
CA CYS A 172 16.75 -11.50 -16.76
C CYS A 172 17.00 -10.72 -15.44
N PRO A 173 16.92 -9.37 -15.46
CA PRO A 173 17.00 -8.58 -14.25
C PRO A 173 15.85 -8.92 -13.27
N VAL A 174 16.21 -9.14 -12.01
CA VAL A 174 15.28 -9.43 -10.92
C VAL A 174 15.42 -8.37 -9.83
N ALA A 175 14.29 -7.97 -9.24
CA ALA A 175 14.23 -7.06 -8.12
C ALA A 175 13.23 -7.53 -7.05
N VAL A 176 13.62 -7.48 -5.77
CA VAL A 176 12.72 -7.68 -4.64
C VAL A 176 12.45 -6.33 -3.97
N LEU A 177 11.18 -5.94 -3.91
CA LEU A 177 10.69 -4.73 -3.25
C LEU A 177 10.04 -5.12 -1.93
N SER A 178 10.27 -4.36 -0.87
CA SER A 178 9.66 -4.63 0.44
C SER A 178 9.51 -3.37 1.28
N GLY A 179 8.53 -3.39 2.19
CA GLY A 179 8.43 -2.41 3.28
C GLY A 179 9.42 -2.66 4.43
N ARG A 180 10.06 -3.83 4.47
CA ARG A 180 11.11 -4.17 5.44
C ARG A 180 12.36 -3.34 5.21
N ASP A 181 13.15 -3.16 6.27
CA ASP A 181 14.49 -2.57 6.14
C ASP A 181 15.33 -3.34 5.11
N LEU A 182 16.17 -2.64 4.35
CA LEU A 182 16.94 -3.24 3.26
C LEU A 182 17.81 -4.42 3.72
N ALA A 183 18.41 -4.29 4.91
CA ALA A 183 19.23 -5.35 5.50
C ALA A 183 18.40 -6.59 5.87
N ASP A 184 17.16 -6.40 6.31
CA ASP A 184 16.26 -7.47 6.73
C ASP A 184 15.82 -8.32 5.52
N VAL A 185 15.24 -7.68 4.48
CA VAL A 185 14.79 -8.40 3.28
C VAL A 185 15.96 -9.09 2.56
N ARG A 186 17.13 -8.45 2.49
CA ARG A 186 18.34 -9.05 1.89
C ARG A 186 18.80 -10.28 2.66
N THR A 187 18.79 -10.22 3.99
CA THR A 187 19.17 -11.37 4.84
C THR A 187 18.21 -12.54 4.68
N ARG A 188 16.91 -12.26 4.53
CA ARG A 188 15.88 -13.30 4.38
C ARG A 188 15.93 -14.00 3.04
N VAL A 189 16.12 -13.25 1.95
CA VAL A 189 16.20 -13.84 0.60
C VAL A 189 17.58 -14.48 0.37
N GLY A 190 18.65 -13.84 0.83
CA GLY A 190 20.00 -14.41 0.81
C GLY A 190 20.57 -14.66 -0.60
N LEU A 191 20.06 -13.96 -1.62
CA LEU A 191 20.48 -14.10 -3.01
C LEU A 191 21.25 -12.84 -3.46
N ASP A 192 22.50 -12.99 -3.86
CA ASP A 192 23.26 -11.91 -4.49
C ASP A 192 22.95 -11.81 -6.00
N GLY A 193 23.36 -10.71 -6.64
CA GLY A 193 23.19 -10.52 -8.09
C GLY A 193 21.81 -10.04 -8.53
N ILE A 194 20.94 -9.68 -7.60
CA ILE A 194 19.62 -9.07 -7.86
C ILE A 194 19.51 -7.70 -7.18
N TRP A 195 18.49 -6.93 -7.59
CA TRP A 195 18.15 -5.68 -6.90
C TRP A 195 17.34 -5.96 -5.64
N TYR A 196 17.60 -5.20 -4.58
CA TYR A 196 16.70 -5.10 -3.43
C TYR A 196 16.31 -3.65 -3.21
N ALA A 197 15.03 -3.42 -2.95
CA ALA A 197 14.51 -2.14 -2.49
C ALA A 197 13.82 -2.34 -1.15
N GLY A 198 14.42 -1.81 -0.09
CA GLY A 198 13.88 -1.85 1.26
C GLY A 198 13.22 -0.52 1.63
N SER A 199 12.64 -0.48 2.82
CA SER A 199 12.05 0.71 3.43
C SER A 199 11.09 1.43 2.49
N HIS A 200 10.19 0.69 1.83
CA HIS A 200 9.24 1.22 0.85
C HIS A 200 9.89 1.90 -0.36
N GLY A 201 11.10 1.48 -0.73
CA GLY A 201 11.84 2.02 -1.87
C GLY A 201 12.70 3.24 -1.57
N PHE A 202 12.86 3.61 -0.29
CA PHE A 202 13.76 4.71 0.10
C PHE A 202 15.24 4.33 0.10
N GLU A 203 15.55 3.04 0.14
CA GLU A 203 16.92 2.52 0.04
C GLU A 203 16.95 1.28 -0.84
N LEU A 204 17.98 1.20 -1.68
CA LEU A 204 18.14 0.12 -2.64
C LEU A 204 19.61 -0.32 -2.69
N ILE A 205 19.82 -1.57 -3.07
CA ILE A 205 21.15 -2.09 -3.43
C ILE A 205 21.06 -2.79 -4.79
N GLY A 206 22.01 -2.47 -5.66
CA GLY A 206 22.13 -3.09 -6.98
C GLY A 206 22.89 -4.42 -6.95
N PRO A 207 22.84 -5.19 -8.07
CA PRO A 207 23.60 -6.43 -8.25
C PRO A 207 25.12 -6.27 -8.09
N ASP A 208 25.64 -5.07 -8.34
CA ASP A 208 27.04 -4.68 -8.20
C ASP A 208 27.42 -4.27 -6.76
N GLY A 209 26.44 -4.28 -5.84
CA GLY A 209 26.58 -3.82 -4.47
C GLY A 209 26.50 -2.30 -4.30
N ALA A 210 26.18 -1.54 -5.36
CA ALA A 210 25.99 -0.10 -5.26
C ALA A 210 24.76 0.22 -4.40
N HIS A 211 24.94 1.04 -3.37
CA HIS A 211 23.86 1.49 -2.51
C HIS A 211 23.25 2.79 -3.02
N HIS A 212 21.92 2.85 -3.06
CA HIS A 212 21.15 4.01 -3.47
C HIS A 212 20.13 4.36 -2.39
N GLN A 213 19.79 5.64 -2.28
CA GLN A 213 18.79 6.10 -1.34
C GLN A 213 18.10 7.35 -1.87
N ASN A 214 16.89 7.60 -1.36
CA ASN A 214 16.17 8.84 -1.63
C ASN A 214 16.72 9.95 -0.72
N ASP A 215 17.41 10.94 -1.30
CA ASP A 215 18.06 12.01 -0.53
C ASP A 215 17.07 12.80 0.34
N ALA A 216 15.87 13.07 -0.16
CA ALA A 216 14.84 13.75 0.64
C ALA A 216 14.37 12.89 1.82
N ALA A 217 14.38 11.55 1.68
CA ALA A 217 14.04 10.65 2.79
C ALA A 217 15.13 10.63 3.86
N VAL A 218 16.39 10.81 3.48
CA VAL A 218 17.52 10.86 4.41
C VAL A 218 17.39 12.04 5.37
N ASP A 219 16.88 13.17 4.91
CA ASP A 219 16.62 14.35 5.75
C ASP A 219 15.63 14.06 6.89
N ALA A 220 14.74 13.08 6.72
CA ALA A 220 13.77 12.68 7.72
C ALA A 220 14.30 11.68 8.76
N VAL A 221 15.48 11.06 8.55
CA VAL A 221 16.00 9.98 9.43
C VAL A 221 16.19 10.47 10.88
N LEU A 222 16.78 11.66 11.07
CA LEU A 222 16.95 12.22 12.42
C LEU A 222 15.61 12.63 13.05
N VAL A 223 14.65 13.07 12.22
CA VAL A 223 13.31 13.44 12.66
C VAL A 223 12.55 12.20 13.15
N LEU A 224 12.67 11.08 12.44
CA LEU A 224 12.09 9.79 12.80
C LEU A 224 12.71 9.22 14.07
N ALA A 225 14.04 9.29 14.23
CA ALA A 225 14.71 8.87 15.47
C ALA A 225 14.22 9.67 16.68
N ALA A 226 14.05 10.99 16.53
CA ALA A 226 13.49 11.85 17.57
C ALA A 226 12.00 11.55 17.84
N ALA A 227 11.23 11.20 16.80
CA ALA A 227 9.85 10.77 16.94
C ALA A 227 9.74 9.44 17.72
N ALA A 228 10.59 8.46 17.39
CA ALA A 228 10.66 7.19 18.09
C ALA A 228 10.97 7.36 19.58
N GLY A 229 11.98 8.17 19.93
CA GLY A 229 12.30 8.47 21.33
C GLY A 229 11.12 9.09 22.08
N SER A 230 10.48 10.11 21.48
CA SER A 230 9.29 10.75 22.06
C SER A 230 8.11 9.80 22.23
N LEU A 231 7.87 8.90 21.27
CA LEU A 231 6.78 7.93 21.35
C LEU A 231 7.09 6.83 22.37
N HIS A 232 8.35 6.42 22.49
CA HIS A 232 8.78 5.47 23.51
C HIS A 232 8.59 6.04 24.93
N GLU A 233 8.93 7.30 25.15
CA GLU A 233 8.68 8.00 26.43
C GLU A 233 7.19 8.12 26.76
N GLN A 234 6.35 8.42 25.76
CA GLN A 234 4.90 8.60 25.97
C GLN A 234 4.14 7.29 26.13
N LEU A 235 4.48 6.27 25.34
CA LEU A 235 3.68 5.06 25.16
C LEU A 235 4.33 3.81 25.75
N GLY A 236 5.64 3.81 26.02
CA GLY A 236 6.38 2.63 26.47
C GLY A 236 5.94 2.07 27.82
N ALA A 237 5.25 2.88 28.65
CA ALA A 237 4.66 2.42 29.90
C ALA A 237 3.31 1.70 29.72
N ILE A 238 2.70 1.75 28.52
CA ILE A 238 1.41 1.10 28.25
C ILE A 238 1.67 -0.38 27.91
N PRO A 239 1.16 -1.34 28.71
CA PRO A 239 1.35 -2.75 28.44
C PRO A 239 0.79 -3.14 27.07
N GLY A 240 1.58 -3.91 26.30
CA GLY A 240 1.20 -4.41 24.98
C GLY A 240 1.47 -3.45 23.82
N ILE A 241 2.03 -2.26 24.08
CA ILE A 241 2.54 -1.36 23.05
C ILE A 241 4.01 -1.64 22.77
N MET A 242 4.37 -1.72 21.49
CA MET A 242 5.75 -1.78 21.04
C MET A 242 6.03 -0.62 20.08
N VAL A 243 7.06 0.17 20.38
CA VAL A 243 7.56 1.22 19.49
C VAL A 243 8.83 0.69 18.82
N GLU A 244 8.74 0.45 17.52
CA GLU A 244 9.82 -0.04 16.67
C GLU A 244 10.36 1.11 15.83
N HIS A 245 11.67 1.36 15.93
CA HIS A 245 12.35 2.38 15.13
C HIS A 245 13.10 1.70 13.98
N LYS A 246 12.64 1.98 12.76
CA LYS A 246 13.28 1.62 11.50
C LYS A 246 14.00 2.84 10.94
N ARG A 247 14.91 2.65 9.98
CA ARG A 247 15.68 3.76 9.42
C ARG A 247 14.80 4.85 8.81
N PHE A 248 13.76 4.46 8.06
CA PHE A 248 12.83 5.37 7.40
C PHE A 248 11.39 5.24 7.90
N ALA A 249 11.19 4.67 9.09
CA ALA A 249 9.87 4.60 9.70
C ALA A 249 9.91 4.49 11.23
N VAL A 250 8.82 4.86 11.88
CA VAL A 250 8.54 4.47 13.26
C VAL A 250 7.22 3.71 13.27
N ALA A 251 7.25 2.43 13.62
CA ALA A 251 6.05 1.61 13.74
C ALA A 251 5.64 1.48 15.21
N VAL A 252 4.37 1.73 15.50
CA VAL A 252 3.79 1.52 16.83
C VAL A 252 2.77 0.41 16.75
N HIS A 253 3.14 -0.75 17.25
CA HIS A 253 2.30 -1.94 17.30
C HIS A 253 1.44 -1.91 18.56
N TYR A 254 0.14 -2.12 18.40
CA TYR A 254 -0.83 -2.06 19.49
C TYR A 254 -1.76 -3.27 19.57
N ARG A 255 -1.44 -4.36 18.85
CA ARG A 255 -2.16 -5.65 18.88
C ARG A 255 -2.43 -6.16 20.29
N ASN A 256 -1.43 -6.07 21.16
CA ASN A 256 -1.50 -6.62 22.53
C ASN A 256 -1.96 -5.58 23.57
N ALA A 257 -2.32 -4.36 23.16
CA ALA A 257 -2.76 -3.32 24.06
C ALA A 257 -4.23 -3.46 24.43
N ALA A 258 -4.60 -2.97 25.62
CA ALA A 258 -6.00 -2.90 26.01
C ALA A 258 -6.79 -1.98 25.06
N ARG A 259 -8.01 -2.39 24.67
CA ARG A 259 -8.81 -1.71 23.63
C ARG A 259 -9.11 -0.24 23.94
N ASP A 260 -9.27 0.10 25.21
CA ASP A 260 -9.50 1.46 25.71
C ASP A 260 -8.25 2.36 25.60
N ARG A 261 -7.05 1.79 25.40
CA ARG A 261 -5.79 2.52 25.22
C ARG A 261 -5.45 2.78 23.74
N VAL A 262 -6.09 2.08 22.80
CA VAL A 262 -5.80 2.23 21.35
C VAL A 262 -6.04 3.66 20.88
N GLY A 263 -7.09 4.32 21.36
CA GLY A 263 -7.37 5.72 21.01
C GLY A 263 -6.24 6.66 21.42
N GLU A 264 -5.66 6.47 22.62
CA GLU A 264 -4.53 7.25 23.11
C GLU A 264 -3.28 7.05 22.25
N VAL A 265 -3.00 5.81 21.84
CA VAL A 265 -1.86 5.46 20.99
C VAL A 265 -1.98 6.13 19.63
N LEU A 266 -3.15 6.00 18.97
CA LEU A 266 -3.38 6.60 17.67
C LEU A 266 -3.27 8.13 17.73
N ALA A 267 -3.79 8.75 18.80
CA ALA A 267 -3.69 10.19 19.00
C ALA A 267 -2.23 10.65 19.18
N ALA A 268 -1.45 9.96 20.01
CA ALA A 268 -0.05 10.29 20.26
C ALA A 268 0.81 10.19 18.99
N VAL A 269 0.60 9.14 18.19
CA VAL A 269 1.33 8.94 16.92
C VAL A 269 0.93 9.99 15.89
N ARG A 270 -0.38 10.27 15.71
CA ARG A 270 -0.86 11.32 14.79
C ARG A 270 -0.31 12.70 15.15
N GLU A 271 -0.36 13.04 16.43
CA GLU A 271 0.14 14.33 16.91
C GLU A 271 1.66 14.46 16.74
N THR A 272 2.40 13.36 16.94
CA THR A 272 3.85 13.33 16.68
C THR A 272 4.15 13.50 15.20
N GLY A 273 3.43 12.79 14.33
CA GLY A 273 3.60 12.92 12.88
C GLY A 273 3.32 14.33 12.39
N ARG A 274 2.17 14.90 12.79
CA ARG A 274 1.75 16.26 12.44
C ARG A 274 2.77 17.32 12.85
N ARG A 275 3.28 17.26 14.09
CA ARG A 275 4.27 18.24 14.59
C ARG A 275 5.61 18.16 13.87
N ARG A 276 5.92 17.01 13.27
CA ARG A 276 7.22 16.72 12.66
C ARG A 276 7.19 16.67 11.14
N GLY A 277 6.02 16.91 10.52
CA GLY A 277 5.87 16.81 9.07
C GLY A 277 6.10 15.40 8.54
N LEU A 278 5.68 14.38 9.30
CA LEU A 278 5.78 12.98 8.92
C LEU A 278 4.40 12.46 8.50
N ARG A 279 4.40 11.59 7.49
CA ARG A 279 3.21 10.89 7.03
C ARG A 279 2.80 9.84 8.06
N VAL A 280 1.51 9.79 8.37
CA VAL A 280 0.93 8.75 9.23
C VAL A 280 0.23 7.72 8.35
N THR A 281 0.61 6.45 8.47
CA THR A 281 -0.05 5.34 7.78
C THR A 281 -0.57 4.32 8.79
N THR A 282 -1.70 3.68 8.51
CA THR A 282 -2.31 2.69 9.39
C THR A 282 -2.32 1.32 8.72
N GLY A 283 -1.88 0.30 9.46
CA GLY A 283 -1.93 -1.10 9.06
C GLY A 283 -2.84 -1.92 9.99
N ARG A 284 -2.75 -3.25 9.89
CA ARG A 284 -3.45 -4.17 10.80
C ARG A 284 -2.77 -4.15 12.17
N GLU A 285 -3.37 -3.41 13.10
CA GLU A 285 -2.90 -3.28 14.50
C GLU A 285 -1.52 -2.63 14.67
N VAL A 286 -1.16 -1.80 13.69
CA VAL A 286 0.05 -0.98 13.66
C VAL A 286 -0.29 0.40 13.09
N ILE A 287 0.33 1.44 13.63
CA ILE A 287 0.32 2.79 13.06
C ILE A 287 1.77 3.23 12.87
N GLU A 288 2.08 3.81 11.72
CA GLU A 288 3.45 4.10 11.31
C GLU A 288 3.62 5.58 10.99
N LEU A 289 4.80 6.10 11.30
CA LEU A 289 5.31 7.37 10.81
C LEU A 289 6.34 7.13 9.72
N ARG A 290 6.23 7.84 8.59
CA ARG A 290 7.14 7.75 7.45
C ARG A 290 7.50 9.15 6.94
N PRO A 291 8.56 9.34 6.15
CA PRO A 291 8.83 10.60 5.45
C PRO A 291 7.60 11.01 4.62
N GLU A 292 7.24 12.30 4.65
CA GLU A 292 6.17 12.86 3.81
C GLU A 292 6.68 13.07 2.38
N ILE A 293 6.94 11.95 1.72
CA ILE A 293 7.46 11.89 0.36
C ILE A 293 6.47 11.09 -0.45
N ASP A 294 6.12 11.64 -1.59
CA ASP A 294 5.34 10.95 -2.60
C ASP A 294 6.26 9.91 -3.27
N TRP A 295 6.32 8.72 -2.68
CA TRP A 295 7.14 7.59 -3.16
C TRP A 295 6.40 6.29 -2.91
N ASP A 296 6.23 5.50 -3.97
CA ASP A 296 5.47 4.26 -4.00
C ASP A 296 6.25 3.16 -4.76
N LYS A 297 5.69 1.94 -4.79
CA LYS A 297 6.34 0.80 -5.48
C LYS A 297 6.41 1.01 -7.00
N GLY A 298 5.45 1.73 -7.60
CA GLY A 298 5.47 2.10 -9.02
C GLY A 298 6.62 3.05 -9.36
N ARG A 299 6.88 4.07 -8.54
CA ARG A 299 8.06 4.96 -8.69
C ARG A 299 9.36 4.22 -8.50
N THR A 300 9.41 3.31 -7.53
CA THR A 300 10.57 2.43 -7.31
C THR A 300 10.84 1.57 -8.54
N LEU A 301 9.79 1.00 -9.14
CA LEU A 301 9.85 0.22 -10.37
C LEU A 301 10.38 1.05 -11.54
N HIS A 302 9.84 2.24 -11.79
CA HIS A 302 10.34 3.13 -12.85
C HIS A 302 11.81 3.49 -12.64
N TRP A 303 12.19 3.85 -11.41
CA TRP A 303 13.56 4.21 -11.07
C TRP A 303 14.55 3.06 -11.33
N LEU A 304 14.14 1.82 -11.07
CA LEU A 304 14.91 0.61 -11.35
C LEU A 304 15.00 0.32 -12.84
N LEU A 305 13.88 0.41 -13.57
CA LEU A 305 13.86 0.20 -15.02
C LEU A 305 14.79 1.15 -15.77
N ASP A 306 14.88 2.41 -15.36
CA ASP A 306 15.81 3.40 -15.94
C ASP A 306 17.29 2.98 -15.83
N ARG A 307 17.60 2.03 -14.94
CA ARG A 307 18.96 1.51 -14.67
C ARG A 307 19.19 0.09 -15.15
N MET A 308 18.14 -0.59 -15.61
CA MET A 308 18.24 -1.93 -16.18
C MET A 308 18.41 -1.84 -17.69
N THR A 309 19.47 -2.45 -18.22
CA THR A 309 19.72 -2.47 -19.67
C THR A 309 19.02 -3.65 -20.33
N GLY A 310 18.46 -3.45 -21.52
CA GLY A 310 17.92 -4.53 -22.35
C GLY A 310 16.53 -5.02 -21.95
N VAL A 311 15.84 -4.32 -21.03
CA VAL A 311 14.47 -4.63 -20.62
C VAL A 311 13.48 -4.06 -21.62
N LYS A 312 12.48 -4.83 -22.04
CA LYS A 312 11.35 -4.30 -22.83
C LYS A 312 10.03 -4.27 -22.05
N THR A 313 9.80 -5.22 -21.14
CA THR A 313 8.53 -5.35 -20.43
C THR A 313 8.74 -5.65 -18.94
N PRO A 314 8.07 -4.93 -18.02
CA PRO A 314 8.12 -5.28 -16.61
C PRO A 314 7.06 -6.35 -16.26
N LEU A 315 7.43 -7.25 -15.37
CA LEU A 315 6.54 -8.20 -14.72
C LEU A 315 6.59 -7.96 -13.22
N PHE A 316 5.44 -7.75 -12.58
CA PHE A 316 5.37 -7.53 -11.13
C PHE A 316 4.48 -8.56 -10.45
N LEU A 317 4.98 -9.18 -9.38
CA LEU A 317 4.21 -10.05 -8.48
C LEU A 317 4.07 -9.35 -7.12
N GLY A 318 2.85 -9.24 -6.61
CA GLY A 318 2.56 -8.60 -5.32
C GLY A 318 1.25 -9.08 -4.71
N ASP A 319 1.04 -8.90 -3.42
CA ASP A 319 -0.09 -9.47 -2.69
C ASP A 319 -1.03 -8.43 -2.08
N ASP A 320 -0.59 -7.18 -1.85
CA ASP A 320 -1.35 -6.21 -1.05
C ASP A 320 -1.62 -4.90 -1.80
N ILE A 321 -2.34 -3.99 -1.15
CA ILE A 321 -2.76 -2.68 -1.66
C ILE A 321 -1.59 -1.78 -2.07
N THR A 322 -0.39 -2.01 -1.54
CA THR A 322 0.80 -1.23 -1.92
C THR A 322 1.34 -1.62 -3.29
N ASP A 323 1.04 -2.84 -3.76
CA ASP A 323 1.48 -3.37 -5.05
C ASP A 323 0.62 -2.87 -6.20
N GLU A 324 -0.57 -2.36 -5.90
CA GLU A 324 -1.45 -1.70 -6.86
C GLU A 324 -0.77 -0.53 -7.59
N ASP A 325 0.10 0.21 -6.91
CA ASP A 325 0.89 1.30 -7.51
C ASP A 325 1.92 0.74 -8.51
N ALA A 326 2.46 -0.46 -8.26
CA ALA A 326 3.34 -1.16 -9.20
C ALA A 326 2.57 -1.80 -10.36
N PHE A 327 1.37 -2.34 -10.10
CA PHE A 327 0.49 -2.88 -11.15
C PHE A 327 0.07 -1.82 -12.15
N ASP A 328 -0.24 -0.60 -11.69
CA ASP A 328 -0.50 0.55 -12.56
C ASP A 328 0.75 0.88 -13.41
N ALA A 329 1.92 0.99 -12.78
CA ALA A 329 3.18 1.30 -13.48
C ALA A 329 3.56 0.24 -14.53
N VAL A 330 3.38 -1.06 -14.25
CA VAL A 330 3.65 -2.11 -15.26
C VAL A 330 2.65 -2.08 -16.40
N ALA A 331 1.37 -1.78 -16.13
CA ALA A 331 0.34 -1.70 -17.16
C ALA A 331 0.62 -0.57 -18.15
N GLU A 332 1.10 0.58 -17.67
CA GLU A 332 1.52 1.72 -18.51
C GLU A 332 2.65 1.34 -19.49
N LEU A 333 3.49 0.39 -19.08
CA LEU A 333 4.64 -0.09 -19.85
C LEU A 333 4.33 -1.37 -20.65
N SER A 334 3.04 -1.69 -20.84
CA SER A 334 2.59 -2.91 -21.53
C SER A 334 3.11 -4.20 -20.90
N GLY A 335 3.49 -4.14 -19.62
CA GLY A 335 3.91 -5.26 -18.80
C GLY A 335 2.74 -6.06 -18.25
N ALA A 336 3.03 -6.90 -17.26
CA ALA A 336 2.02 -7.71 -16.59
C ALA A 336 2.17 -7.66 -15.06
N GLY A 337 1.10 -7.21 -14.40
CA GLY A 337 0.92 -7.37 -12.96
C GLY A 337 0.24 -8.70 -12.65
N ILE A 338 0.75 -9.41 -11.64
CA ILE A 338 0.19 -10.66 -11.12
C ILE A 338 -0.06 -10.46 -9.63
N VAL A 339 -1.32 -10.57 -9.22
CA VAL A 339 -1.67 -10.55 -7.79
C VAL A 339 -1.53 -11.94 -7.19
N VAL A 340 -0.85 -12.05 -6.05
CA VAL A 340 -0.83 -13.25 -5.23
C VAL A 340 -1.97 -13.16 -4.23
N ARG A 341 -2.90 -14.12 -4.28
CA ARG A 341 -4.11 -14.11 -3.46
C ARG A 341 -3.88 -14.83 -2.13
N HIS A 342 -4.57 -14.36 -1.11
CA HIS A 342 -4.73 -15.00 0.18
C HIS A 342 -6.21 -15.12 0.55
N ASN A 343 -6.51 -16.04 1.47
CA ASN A 343 -7.89 -16.29 1.92
C ASN A 343 -8.52 -15.07 2.63
N ASP A 344 -7.69 -14.19 3.19
CA ASP A 344 -8.11 -13.06 4.03
C ASP A 344 -8.22 -11.72 3.25
N ASP A 345 -7.85 -11.69 1.98
CA ASP A 345 -7.73 -10.43 1.22
C ASP A 345 -9.08 -9.76 0.93
N GLY A 346 -10.16 -10.53 1.04
CA GLY A 346 -11.43 -10.20 0.41
C GLY A 346 -11.29 -10.15 -1.11
N ASP A 347 -12.39 -10.27 -1.84
CA ASP A 347 -12.36 -10.23 -3.31
C ASP A 347 -12.18 -8.78 -3.83
N ARG A 348 -11.07 -8.13 -3.44
CA ARG A 348 -10.80 -6.72 -3.70
C ARG A 348 -10.61 -6.46 -5.19
N ALA A 349 -10.88 -5.23 -5.63
CA ALA A 349 -10.55 -4.79 -6.97
C ALA A 349 -9.04 -4.61 -7.12
N THR A 350 -8.49 -4.92 -8.30
CA THR A 350 -7.05 -4.83 -8.58
C THR A 350 -6.78 -4.40 -10.03
N ALA A 351 -5.67 -3.71 -10.21
CA ALA A 351 -5.09 -3.38 -11.52
C ALA A 351 -4.29 -4.55 -12.13
N ALA A 352 -4.02 -5.61 -11.35
CA ALA A 352 -3.32 -6.79 -11.85
C ALA A 352 -4.06 -7.43 -13.02
N ARG A 353 -3.30 -7.98 -13.97
CA ARG A 353 -3.84 -8.63 -15.16
C ARG A 353 -4.17 -10.10 -14.91
N TYR A 354 -3.41 -10.75 -14.03
CA TYR A 354 -3.53 -12.16 -13.69
C TYR A 354 -3.50 -12.35 -12.16
N GLY A 355 -3.93 -13.54 -11.71
CA GLY A 355 -3.82 -13.96 -10.32
C GLY A 355 -3.04 -15.27 -10.16
N LEU A 356 -2.44 -15.44 -8.99
CA LEU A 356 -1.95 -16.72 -8.45
C LEU A 356 -2.60 -16.93 -7.08
N ASP A 357 -2.82 -18.17 -6.67
CA ASP A 357 -3.60 -18.48 -5.47
C ASP A 357 -2.75 -18.59 -4.19
N SER A 358 -1.41 -18.51 -4.29
CA SER A 358 -0.53 -18.55 -3.11
C SER A 358 0.92 -18.15 -3.41
N PRO A 359 1.71 -17.82 -2.37
CA PRO A 359 3.17 -17.66 -2.47
C PRO A 359 3.88 -18.88 -3.06
N ALA A 360 3.42 -20.10 -2.74
CA ALA A 360 3.97 -21.33 -3.29
C ALA A 360 3.81 -21.38 -4.83
N GLN A 361 2.65 -20.96 -5.33
CA GLN A 361 2.43 -20.85 -6.78
C GLN A 361 3.25 -19.70 -7.41
N ALA A 362 3.52 -18.61 -6.68
CA ALA A 362 4.44 -17.57 -7.15
C ALA A 362 5.85 -18.12 -7.36
N ALA A 363 6.36 -18.93 -6.43
CA ALA A 363 7.64 -19.63 -6.58
C ALA A 363 7.63 -20.60 -7.77
N GLU A 364 6.57 -21.42 -7.93
CA GLU A 364 6.44 -22.33 -9.07
C GLU A 364 6.39 -21.57 -10.40
N PHE A 365 5.60 -20.51 -10.49
CA PHE A 365 5.49 -19.65 -11.67
C PHE A 365 6.84 -19.06 -12.04
N THR A 366 7.60 -18.59 -11.05
CA THR A 366 8.94 -18.03 -11.24
C THR A 366 9.90 -19.06 -11.83
N ALA A 367 9.89 -20.29 -11.32
CA ALA A 367 10.72 -21.38 -11.84
C ALA A 367 10.35 -21.72 -13.30
N ARG A 368 9.05 -21.83 -13.60
CA ARG A 368 8.56 -22.09 -14.97
C ARG A 368 8.89 -20.97 -15.95
N LEU A 369 8.84 -19.73 -15.50
CA LEU A 369 9.23 -18.58 -16.32
C LEU A 369 10.74 -18.64 -16.65
N ALA A 370 11.57 -18.97 -15.66
CA ALA A 370 13.01 -19.14 -15.87
C ALA A 370 13.33 -20.26 -16.88
N GLU A 371 12.69 -21.44 -16.74
CA GLU A 371 12.84 -22.55 -17.68
C GLU A 371 12.50 -22.14 -19.12
N ARG A 372 11.44 -21.35 -19.28
CA ARG A 372 10.99 -20.87 -20.57
C ARG A 372 11.95 -19.87 -21.20
N LEU A 373 12.38 -18.86 -20.44
CA LEU A 373 13.31 -17.85 -20.93
C LEU A 373 14.67 -18.44 -21.31
N ALA A 374 15.06 -19.54 -20.66
CA ALA A 374 16.29 -20.28 -21.00
C ALA A 374 16.16 -21.12 -22.29
N ALA A 375 14.95 -21.38 -22.77
CA ALA A 375 14.67 -22.19 -23.96
C ALA A 375 14.46 -21.36 -25.23
N ASP A 376 14.19 -20.07 -25.09
CA ASP A 376 14.09 -19.06 -26.16
C ASP A 376 15.48 -18.50 -26.50
#